data_AF-A0A0W4ZLY2-F1
#
_entry.id   AF-A0A0W4ZLY2-F1
#
_cell.length_a   1.000
_cell.length_b   1.000
_cell.length_c   1.000
_cell.angle_alpha   90.00
_cell.angle_beta   90.00
_cell.angle_gamma   90.00
#
_symmetry.space_group_name_H-M   'P 1'
#
loop_
_entity.id
_entity.type
_entity.pdbx_description
1 polymer ?
#
loop_
_entity_poly.entity_id
_entity_poly.type
_entity_poly.pdbx_seq_one_letter_code
_entity_poly.pdbx_strand_id
1 'polypeptide(L)'
;MDSIYLHKKAFIESQISLLSRPLDPPPNWRENAKLDEDGNELSEAAVIHAIYCLNVLLRKQYRIIFSSQAIRHVSEQIDRLYHSSNEVSLIEPVQCDFQSLDDIEKLPAVWPSDDEKSSEKYTNLRARLLSLAPALDHLQQKHAFYESIESSLRQLRQQTDLSSRISVELERTKKLTAKIGQKLKKSNIKLNPQIQQTEPESFMEFCSRINPDIIN
;
A
#
# COMPACT_ATOMS: atom_id res chain seq x y z
N MET A 1 -10.80 20.23 20.76
CA MET A 1 -10.38 18.82 20.88
C MET A 1 -9.30 18.79 21.94
N ASP A 2 -9.70 18.63 23.20
CA ASP A 2 -8.74 18.52 24.29
C ASP A 2 -8.02 17.18 24.13
N SER A 3 -6.73 17.24 23.81
CA SER A 3 -5.91 16.04 23.58
C SER A 3 -6.02 15.09 24.77
N ILE A 4 -6.26 13.81 24.49
CA ILE A 4 -6.40 12.72 25.49
C ILE A 4 -5.18 12.66 26.41
N TYR A 5 -4.01 12.96 25.87
CA TYR A 5 -2.79 13.23 26.64
C TYR A 5 -3.01 14.14 27.87
N LEU A 6 -3.65 15.31 27.70
CA LEU A 6 -3.85 16.27 28.79
C LEU A 6 -4.75 15.70 29.89
N HIS A 7 -5.82 15.02 29.50
CA HIS A 7 -6.75 14.36 30.42
C HIS A 7 -6.08 13.23 31.20
N LYS A 8 -5.31 12.37 30.51
CA LYS A 8 -4.62 11.25 31.15
C LYS A 8 -3.49 11.72 32.06
N LYS A 9 -2.75 12.74 31.65
CA LYS A 9 -1.72 13.36 32.48
C LYS A 9 -2.33 13.95 33.76
N ALA A 10 -3.37 14.77 33.64
CA ALA A 10 -4.05 15.37 34.80
C ALA A 10 -4.63 14.29 35.74
N PHE A 11 -5.20 13.22 35.17
CA PHE A 11 -5.68 12.08 35.94
C PHE A 11 -4.55 11.42 36.74
N ILE A 12 -3.43 11.06 36.09
CA ILE A 12 -2.29 10.43 36.75
C ILE A 12 -1.73 11.34 37.86
N GLU A 13 -1.59 12.64 37.60
CA GLU A 13 -1.14 13.63 38.58
C GLU A 13 -2.08 13.71 39.79
N SER A 14 -3.40 13.68 39.57
CA SER A 14 -4.39 13.65 40.67
C SER A 14 -4.33 12.36 41.50
N GLN A 15 -4.15 11.20 40.86
CA GLN A 15 -4.02 9.93 41.56
C GLN A 15 -2.74 9.88 42.39
N ILE A 16 -1.62 10.37 41.85
CA ILE A 16 -0.36 10.46 42.58
C ILE A 16 -0.50 11.41 43.77
N SER A 17 -1.17 12.55 43.61
CA SER A 17 -1.44 13.47 44.71
C SER A 17 -2.19 12.77 45.86
N LEU A 18 -3.21 11.99 45.53
CA LEU A 18 -4.03 11.25 46.49
C LEU A 18 -3.23 10.14 47.20
N LEU A 19 -2.39 9.40 46.47
CA LEU A 19 -1.51 8.36 47.01
C LEU A 19 -0.34 8.92 47.82
N SER A 20 0.14 10.11 47.49
CA SER A 20 1.26 10.77 48.20
C SER A 20 0.87 11.42 49.52
N ARG A 21 -0.42 11.34 49.90
CA ARG A 21 -0.92 11.89 51.15
C ARG A 21 -0.19 11.23 52.33
N PRO A 22 0.32 12.02 53.30
CA PRO A 22 1.00 11.45 54.45
C PRO A 22 0.06 10.57 55.26
N LEU A 23 0.63 9.48 55.79
CA LEU A 23 -0.08 8.58 56.69
C LEU A 23 -0.06 9.19 58.10
N ASP A 24 -1.23 9.28 58.70
CA ASP A 24 -1.40 9.63 60.11
C ASP A 24 -1.56 8.35 60.95
N PRO A 25 -1.12 8.36 62.22
CA PRO A 25 -1.39 7.25 63.12
C PRO A 25 -2.91 7.03 63.25
N PRO A 26 -3.40 5.78 63.17
CA PRO A 26 -4.82 5.52 63.36
C PRO A 26 -5.25 5.95 64.77
N PRO A 27 -6.44 6.55 64.96
CA PRO A 27 -6.83 7.20 66.22
C PRO A 27 -6.82 6.28 67.45
N ASN A 28 -6.93 4.98 67.23
CA ASN A 28 -6.96 3.90 68.20
C ASN A 28 -5.76 2.93 68.04
N TRP A 29 -4.62 3.44 67.55
CA TRP A 29 -3.40 2.63 67.39
C TRP A 29 -2.90 2.03 68.71
N ARG A 30 -3.16 2.70 69.84
CA ARG A 30 -2.76 2.26 71.18
C ARG A 30 -3.55 1.05 71.67
N GLU A 31 -4.83 0.94 71.34
CA GLU A 31 -5.69 -0.19 71.73
C GLU A 31 -5.28 -1.49 70.99
N ASN A 32 -4.66 -1.33 69.82
CA ASN A 32 -4.21 -2.44 68.98
C ASN A 32 -2.73 -2.80 69.19
N ALA A 33 -1.98 -1.96 69.90
CA ALA A 33 -0.60 -2.23 70.27
C ALA A 33 -0.59 -3.21 71.44
N LYS A 34 -0.31 -4.49 71.15
CA LYS A 34 -0.09 -5.48 72.20
C LYS A 34 1.06 -4.99 73.08
N LEU A 35 0.85 -5.00 74.40
CA LEU A 35 1.92 -4.82 75.39
C LEU A 35 2.98 -5.91 75.14
N ASP A 36 4.26 -5.54 75.17
CA ASP A 36 5.37 -6.51 75.14
C ASP A 36 5.28 -7.45 76.36
N GLU A 37 6.00 -8.59 76.35
CA GLU A 37 5.95 -9.58 77.45
C GLU A 37 6.32 -8.99 78.83
N ASP A 38 7.02 -7.86 78.85
CA ASP A 38 7.40 -7.09 80.04
C ASP A 38 6.38 -5.99 80.46
N GLY A 39 5.24 -5.88 79.78
CA GLY A 39 4.19 -4.90 80.10
C GLY A 39 4.52 -3.45 79.73
N ASN A 40 5.55 -3.22 78.91
CA ASN A 40 5.92 -1.88 78.46
C ASN A 40 5.03 -1.42 77.30
N GLU A 41 4.46 -0.22 77.43
CA GLU A 41 3.73 0.45 76.36
C GLU A 41 4.71 1.01 75.31
N LEU A 42 4.38 0.86 74.02
CA LEU A 42 5.13 1.50 72.94
C LEU A 42 5.14 3.02 73.13
N SER A 43 6.33 3.61 73.20
CA SER A 43 6.49 5.06 73.34
C SER A 43 5.85 5.79 72.15
N GLU A 44 4.90 6.69 72.43
CA GLU A 44 4.25 7.53 71.44
C GLU A 44 5.26 8.32 70.58
N ALA A 45 6.35 8.79 71.20
CA ALA A 45 7.40 9.50 70.51
C ALA A 45 8.10 8.61 69.45
N ALA A 46 8.29 7.32 69.76
CA ALA A 46 8.89 6.37 68.83
C ALA A 46 7.95 6.06 67.65
N VAL A 47 6.65 5.95 67.90
CA VAL A 47 5.63 5.72 66.86
C VAL A 47 5.49 6.92 65.93
N ILE A 48 5.40 8.13 66.48
CA ILE A 48 5.36 9.36 65.69
C ILE A 48 6.64 9.50 64.86
N HIS A 49 7.80 9.21 65.44
CA HIS A 49 9.08 9.25 64.73
C HIS A 49 9.15 8.20 63.61
N ALA A 50 8.69 6.97 63.85
CA ALA A 50 8.65 5.91 62.84
C ALA A 50 7.73 6.27 61.67
N ILE A 51 6.54 6.82 61.95
CA ILE A 51 5.59 7.30 60.94
C ILE A 51 6.19 8.46 60.14
N TYR A 52 6.89 9.37 60.81
CA TYR A 52 7.61 10.46 60.15
C TYR A 52 8.69 9.91 59.18
N CYS A 53 9.52 8.97 59.63
CA CYS A 53 10.52 8.31 58.78
C CYS A 53 9.87 7.59 57.58
N LEU A 54 8.77 6.88 57.81
CA LEU A 54 8.02 6.21 56.75
C LEU A 54 7.49 7.20 55.71
N ASN A 55 6.88 8.31 56.16
CA ASN A 55 6.40 9.36 55.29
C ASN A 55 7.55 10.02 54.48
N VAL A 56 8.73 10.18 55.07
CA VAL A 56 9.93 10.66 54.34
C VAL A 56 10.35 9.68 53.24
N LEU A 57 10.41 8.38 53.55
CA LEU A 57 10.78 7.34 52.58
C LEU A 57 9.75 7.23 51.45
N LEU A 58 8.45 7.25 51.78
CA LEU A 58 7.36 7.23 50.81
C LEU A 58 7.46 8.42 49.85
N ARG A 59 7.63 9.64 50.36
CA ARG A 59 7.82 10.84 49.51
C ARG A 59 9.01 10.69 48.55
N LYS A 60 10.13 10.15 49.05
CA LYS A 60 11.31 9.89 48.21
C LYS A 60 10.99 8.87 47.12
N GLN A 61 10.29 7.79 47.46
CA GLN A 61 9.90 6.75 46.51
C GLN A 61 8.91 7.25 45.46
N TYR A 62 7.88 8.01 45.86
CA TYR A 62 6.92 8.61 44.94
C TYR A 62 7.62 9.51 43.91
N ARG A 63 8.59 10.33 44.34
CA ARG A 63 9.36 11.19 43.44
C ARG A 63 10.24 10.42 42.43
N ILE A 64 10.75 9.25 42.82
CA ILE A 64 11.59 8.41 41.95
C ILE A 64 10.72 7.64 40.95
N ILE A 65 9.68 6.97 41.43
CA ILE A 65 8.80 6.12 40.60
C ILE A 65 7.95 6.97 39.66
N PHE A 66 7.33 8.03 40.19
CA PHE A 66 6.43 8.91 39.45
C PHE A 66 7.13 10.22 39.09
N SER A 67 8.27 10.11 38.40
CA SER A 67 8.92 11.29 37.83
C SER A 67 8.01 11.97 36.80
N SER A 68 8.15 13.28 36.63
CA SER A 68 7.39 14.03 35.61
C SER A 68 7.60 13.46 34.19
N GLN A 69 8.78 12.91 33.93
CA GLN A 69 9.10 12.26 32.65
C GLN A 69 8.39 10.91 32.49
N ALA A 70 8.30 10.10 33.55
CA ALA A 70 7.53 8.87 33.52
C ALA A 70 6.03 9.14 33.29
N ILE A 71 5.47 10.15 33.98
CA ILE A 71 4.08 10.57 33.82
C ILE A 71 3.82 11.00 32.36
N ARG A 72 4.67 11.89 31.82
CA ARG A 72 4.59 12.34 30.42
C ARG A 72 4.67 11.17 29.44
N HIS A 73 5.63 10.27 29.64
CA HIS A 73 5.84 9.14 28.74
C HIS A 73 4.65 8.19 28.74
N VAL A 74 4.10 7.85 29.91
CA VAL A 74 2.91 6.99 30.01
C VAL A 74 1.68 7.67 29.40
N SER A 75 1.47 8.97 29.64
CA SER A 75 0.35 9.68 29.02
C SER A 75 0.49 9.76 27.49
N GLU A 76 1.71 9.92 26.98
CA GLU A 76 2.00 9.89 25.54
C GLU A 76 1.81 8.49 24.93
N GLN A 77 2.22 7.43 25.63
CA GLN A 77 1.95 6.05 25.20
C GLN A 77 0.45 5.76 25.12
N ILE A 78 -0.33 6.18 26.12
CA ILE A 78 -1.78 6.00 26.12
C ILE A 78 -2.42 6.81 24.99
N ASP A 79 -1.94 8.03 24.74
CA ASP A 79 -2.40 8.86 23.63
C ASP A 79 -2.11 8.20 22.28
N ARG A 80 -0.90 7.67 22.08
CA ARG A 80 -0.55 6.88 20.89
C ARG A 80 -1.41 5.64 20.73
N LEU A 81 -1.67 4.89 21.82
CA LEU A 81 -2.52 3.71 21.77
C LEU A 81 -3.96 4.07 21.37
N TYR A 82 -4.50 5.15 21.91
CA TYR A 82 -5.84 5.62 21.56
C TYR A 82 -5.94 6.00 20.09
N HIS A 83 -4.96 6.78 19.59
CA HIS A 83 -4.91 7.12 18.18
C HIS A 83 -4.67 5.89 17.30
N SER A 84 -3.81 4.95 17.70
CA SER A 84 -3.57 3.71 16.96
C SER A 84 -4.81 2.80 16.92
N SER A 85 -5.61 2.75 17.99
CA SER A 85 -6.86 1.98 18.01
C SER A 85 -7.92 2.63 17.13
N ASN A 86 -7.93 3.95 17.04
CA ASN A 86 -8.74 4.68 16.07
C ASN A 86 -8.21 4.53 14.63
N GLU A 87 -6.90 4.42 14.42
CA GLU A 87 -6.28 4.16 13.10
C GLU A 87 -6.51 2.71 12.63
N VAL A 88 -6.53 1.73 13.54
CA VAL A 88 -6.97 0.36 13.21
C VAL A 88 -8.46 0.32 12.84
N SER A 89 -9.24 1.33 13.24
CA SER A 89 -10.65 1.52 12.86
C SER A 89 -10.84 2.45 11.65
N LEU A 90 -9.86 3.30 11.36
CA LEU A 90 -9.77 4.16 10.20
C LEU A 90 -8.76 3.53 9.26
N ILE A 91 -9.20 2.44 8.63
CA ILE A 91 -8.87 2.04 7.26
C ILE A 91 -7.81 3.02 6.69
N GLU A 92 -6.52 2.65 6.77
CA GLU A 92 -5.52 3.20 5.84
C GLU A 92 -6.23 3.37 4.51
N PRO A 93 -6.18 4.52 3.82
CA PRO A 93 -6.91 4.69 2.58
C PRO A 93 -6.41 3.61 1.64
N VAL A 94 -7.09 2.46 1.66
CA VAL A 94 -6.82 1.37 0.77
C VAL A 94 -7.04 2.06 -0.55
N GLN A 95 -5.98 2.12 -1.35
CA GLN A 95 -6.09 2.48 -2.75
C GLN A 95 -6.91 1.34 -3.38
N CYS A 96 -8.19 1.27 -3.04
CA CYS A 96 -9.20 0.44 -3.63
C CYS A 96 -9.54 1.18 -4.90
N ASP A 97 -9.08 0.65 -6.03
CA ASP A 97 -9.63 1.08 -7.29
C ASP A 97 -11.06 0.53 -7.37
N PHE A 98 -12.06 1.41 -7.23
CA PHE A 98 -13.47 1.04 -7.34
C PHE A 98 -13.87 0.59 -8.75
N GLN A 99 -12.93 0.55 -9.69
CA GLN A 99 -13.11 -0.03 -11.02
C GLN A 99 -12.80 -1.53 -11.06
N SER A 100 -12.00 -2.05 -10.13
CA SER A 100 -11.61 -3.45 -10.08
C SER A 100 -12.57 -4.29 -9.25
N LEU A 101 -13.08 -5.39 -9.82
CA LEU A 101 -13.97 -6.32 -9.12
C LEU A 101 -13.29 -6.91 -7.86
N ASP A 102 -12.01 -7.27 -7.96
CA ASP A 102 -11.22 -7.86 -6.87
C ASP A 102 -11.09 -6.91 -5.67
N ASP A 103 -11.05 -5.60 -5.90
CA ASP A 103 -10.93 -4.61 -4.84
C ASP A 103 -12.29 -4.28 -4.21
N ILE A 104 -13.38 -4.37 -4.98
CA ILE A 104 -14.74 -4.22 -4.47
C ILE A 104 -15.09 -5.41 -3.56
N GLU A 105 -14.64 -6.63 -3.87
CA GLU A 105 -14.89 -7.82 -3.04
C GLU A 105 -14.21 -7.73 -1.67
N LYS A 106 -13.04 -7.09 -1.59
CA LYS A 106 -12.30 -6.87 -0.33
C LYS A 106 -13.01 -5.91 0.63
N LEU A 107 -14.01 -5.16 0.16
CA LEU A 107 -14.76 -4.23 1.00
C LEU A 107 -15.53 -4.99 2.10
N PRO A 108 -15.54 -4.48 3.35
CA PRO A 108 -16.26 -5.09 4.47
C PRO A 108 -17.73 -5.39 4.14
N ALA A 109 -18.28 -6.49 4.65
CA ALA A 109 -19.70 -6.78 4.46
C ALA A 109 -20.61 -5.82 5.25
N VAL A 110 -20.11 -5.27 6.35
CA VAL A 110 -20.84 -4.39 7.27
C VAL A 110 -20.03 -3.14 7.53
N TRP A 111 -20.70 -1.99 7.56
CA TRP A 111 -20.08 -0.71 7.85
C TRP A 111 -19.80 -0.58 9.36
N PRO A 112 -18.60 -0.16 9.80
CA PRO A 112 -18.20 -0.13 11.21
C PRO A 112 -18.81 1.02 12.04
N SER A 113 -19.92 1.62 11.60
CA SER A 113 -20.61 2.67 12.35
C SER A 113 -21.86 2.11 13.03
N ASP A 114 -22.13 2.57 14.25
CA ASP A 114 -23.31 2.22 15.05
C ASP A 114 -24.63 2.79 14.47
N ASP A 115 -24.53 3.67 13.47
CA ASP A 115 -25.69 4.24 12.77
C ASP A 115 -26.31 3.23 11.78
N GLU A 116 -27.45 2.65 12.15
CA GLU A 116 -28.20 1.68 11.33
C GLU A 116 -28.49 2.22 9.91
N LYS A 117 -28.89 3.50 9.81
CA LYS A 117 -29.13 4.19 8.52
C LYS A 117 -27.88 4.27 7.64
N SER A 118 -26.70 4.40 8.23
CA SER A 118 -25.44 4.46 7.50
C SER A 118 -25.02 3.08 7.02
N SER A 119 -25.28 2.04 7.83
CA SER A 119 -25.08 0.63 7.46
C SER A 119 -25.98 0.20 6.31
N GLU A 120 -27.28 0.55 6.34
CA GLU A 120 -28.22 0.29 5.24
C GLU A 120 -27.81 1.00 3.95
N LYS A 121 -27.37 2.27 4.03
CA LYS A 121 -26.89 3.00 2.85
C LYS A 121 -25.64 2.35 2.26
N TYR A 122 -24.70 1.94 3.10
CA TYR A 122 -23.47 1.27 2.68
C TYR A 122 -23.76 -0.04 1.94
N THR A 123 -24.59 -0.91 2.51
CA THR A 123 -24.92 -2.22 1.91
C THR A 123 -25.63 -2.05 0.56
N ASN A 124 -26.55 -1.09 0.44
CA ASN A 124 -27.21 -0.77 -0.83
C ASN A 124 -26.21 -0.27 -1.89
N LEU A 125 -25.27 0.60 -1.52
CA LEU A 125 -24.23 1.09 -2.42
C LEU A 125 -23.28 -0.03 -2.85
N ARG A 126 -22.87 -0.91 -1.92
CA ARG A 126 -22.03 -2.07 -2.20
C ARG A 126 -22.70 -3.04 -3.17
N ALA A 127 -23.98 -3.35 -2.95
CA ALA A 127 -24.76 -4.19 -3.86
C ALA A 127 -24.84 -3.57 -5.28
N ARG A 128 -25.05 -2.26 -5.36
CA ARG A 128 -25.06 -1.54 -6.64
C ARG A 128 -23.71 -1.58 -7.34
N LEU A 129 -22.60 -1.39 -6.62
CA LEU A 129 -21.25 -1.48 -7.18
C LEU A 129 -20.97 -2.88 -7.74
N LEU A 130 -21.29 -3.93 -6.98
CA LEU A 130 -21.15 -5.32 -7.43
C LEU A 130 -21.97 -5.60 -8.69
N SER A 131 -23.16 -5.01 -8.83
CA SER A 131 -23.97 -5.17 -10.05
C SER A 131 -23.41 -4.42 -11.27
N LEU A 132 -22.67 -3.32 -11.06
CA LEU A 132 -22.17 -2.45 -12.12
C LEU A 132 -20.76 -2.86 -12.59
N ALA A 133 -19.93 -3.38 -11.69
CA ALA A 133 -18.57 -3.84 -11.98
C ALA A 133 -18.46 -4.74 -13.23
N PRO A 134 -19.26 -5.83 -13.40
CA PRO A 134 -19.13 -6.69 -14.58
C PRO A 134 -19.49 -5.97 -15.90
N ALA A 135 -20.38 -4.98 -15.84
CA ALA A 135 -20.73 -4.18 -17.02
C ALA A 135 -19.58 -3.24 -17.42
N LEU A 136 -18.84 -2.70 -16.45
CA LEU A 136 -17.64 -1.89 -16.70
C LEU A 136 -16.50 -2.76 -17.25
N ASP A 137 -16.25 -3.93 -16.67
CA ASP A 137 -15.22 -4.86 -17.16
C ASP A 137 -15.46 -5.24 -18.62
N HIS A 138 -16.71 -5.55 -18.97
CA HIS A 138 -17.08 -5.83 -20.36
C HIS A 138 -16.82 -4.65 -21.30
N LEU A 139 -17.12 -3.42 -20.84
CA LEU A 139 -16.89 -2.22 -21.64
C LEU A 139 -15.39 -1.96 -21.83
N GLN A 140 -14.58 -2.15 -20.78
CA GLN A 140 -13.13 -2.03 -20.85
C GLN A 140 -12.51 -3.09 -21.78
N GLN A 141 -12.97 -4.34 -21.70
CA GLN A 141 -12.55 -5.40 -22.62
C GLN A 141 -12.88 -5.05 -24.08
N LYS A 142 -14.09 -4.55 -24.34
CA LYS A 142 -14.47 -4.07 -25.67
C LYS A 142 -13.58 -2.93 -26.15
N HIS A 143 -13.29 -1.97 -25.28
CA HIS A 143 -12.42 -0.85 -25.63
C HIS A 143 -11.01 -1.34 -25.99
N ALA A 144 -10.42 -2.22 -25.16
CA ALA A 144 -9.11 -2.82 -25.41
C ALA A 144 -9.08 -3.61 -26.73
N PHE A 145 -10.16 -4.31 -27.06
CA PHE A 145 -10.30 -5.00 -28.34
C PHE A 145 -10.30 -4.03 -29.53
N TYR A 146 -11.05 -2.93 -29.47
CA TYR A 146 -11.07 -1.94 -30.54
C TYR A 146 -9.72 -1.22 -30.70
N GLU A 147 -9.05 -0.90 -29.60
CA GLU A 147 -7.69 -0.35 -29.61
C GLU A 147 -6.69 -1.32 -30.26
N SER A 148 -6.80 -2.62 -29.98
CA SER A 148 -5.99 -3.64 -30.64
C SER A 148 -6.23 -3.68 -32.16
N ILE A 149 -7.49 -3.60 -32.61
CA ILE A 149 -7.83 -3.51 -34.03
C ILE A 149 -7.27 -2.23 -34.65
N GLU A 150 -7.45 -1.08 -33.99
CA GLU A 150 -6.93 0.20 -34.50
C GLU A 150 -5.42 0.14 -34.65
N SER A 151 -4.71 -0.40 -33.65
CA SER A 151 -3.25 -0.54 -33.71
C SER A 151 -2.81 -1.43 -34.86
N SER A 152 -3.51 -2.54 -35.10
CA SER A 152 -3.26 -3.47 -36.21
C SER A 152 -3.51 -2.81 -37.57
N LEU A 153 -4.61 -2.06 -37.71
CA LEU A 153 -4.92 -1.30 -38.91
C LEU A 153 -3.89 -0.19 -39.16
N ARG A 154 -3.40 0.47 -38.10
CA ARG A 154 -2.34 1.48 -38.19
C ARG A 154 -1.03 0.86 -38.68
N GLN A 155 -0.67 -0.32 -38.20
CA GLN A 155 0.49 -1.07 -38.69
C GLN A 155 0.34 -1.49 -40.15
N LEU A 156 -0.84 -2.02 -40.53
CA LEU A 156 -1.10 -2.43 -41.91
C LEU A 156 -1.03 -1.24 -42.89
N ARG A 157 -1.57 -0.09 -42.49
CA ARG A 157 -1.46 1.14 -43.28
C ARG A 157 -0.01 1.56 -43.52
N GLN A 158 0.83 1.48 -42.49
CA GLN A 158 2.27 1.75 -42.62
C GLN A 158 2.95 0.73 -43.57
N GLN A 159 2.55 -0.55 -43.53
CA GLN A 159 3.04 -1.56 -44.46
C GLN A 159 2.60 -1.32 -45.91
N THR A 160 1.37 -0.87 -46.15
CA THR A 160 0.90 -0.54 -47.52
C THR A 160 1.66 0.65 -48.11
N ASP A 161 2.00 1.65 -47.29
CA ASP A 161 2.85 2.77 -47.70
C ASP A 161 4.27 2.29 -48.06
N LEU A 162 4.82 1.34 -47.30
CA LEU A 162 6.09 0.71 -47.66
C LEU A 162 6.00 -0.12 -48.95
N SER A 163 4.96 -0.94 -49.12
CA SER A 163 4.76 -1.78 -50.30
C SER A 163 4.60 -0.94 -51.57
N SER A 164 3.86 0.17 -51.49
CA SER A 164 3.72 1.11 -52.61
C SER A 164 5.06 1.78 -52.95
N ARG A 165 5.86 2.19 -51.94
CA ARG A 165 7.22 2.73 -52.16
C ARG A 165 8.16 1.71 -52.79
N ILE A 166 8.14 0.46 -52.32
CA ILE A 166 8.91 -0.64 -52.90
C ILE A 166 8.51 -0.85 -54.36
N SER A 167 7.21 -0.85 -54.68
CA SER A 167 6.72 -1.00 -56.05
C SER A 167 7.23 0.10 -56.97
N VAL A 168 7.25 1.36 -56.50
CA VAL A 168 7.80 2.51 -57.25
C VAL A 168 9.30 2.36 -57.51
N GLU A 169 10.08 1.94 -56.50
CA GLU A 169 11.52 1.68 -56.68
C GLU A 169 11.80 0.50 -57.61
N LEU A 170 10.93 -0.51 -57.60
CA LEU A 170 10.99 -1.64 -58.53
C LEU A 170 10.75 -1.18 -59.98
N GLU A 171 9.82 -0.26 -60.20
CA GLU A 171 9.63 0.35 -61.52
C GLU A 171 10.83 1.20 -61.97
N ARG A 172 11.43 1.98 -61.05
CA ARG A 172 12.64 2.78 -61.34
C ARG A 172 13.82 1.90 -61.72
N THR A 173 14.08 0.85 -60.94
CA THR A 173 15.15 -0.11 -61.21
C THR A 173 14.92 -0.84 -62.53
N LYS A 174 13.69 -1.31 -62.82
CA LYS A 174 13.34 -1.88 -64.14
C LYS A 174 13.65 -0.92 -65.29
N LYS A 175 13.28 0.36 -65.19
CA LYS A 175 13.57 1.38 -66.22
C LYS A 175 15.07 1.61 -66.40
N LEU A 176 15.82 1.70 -65.30
CA LEU A 176 17.28 1.87 -65.35
C LEU A 176 17.97 0.65 -65.97
N THR A 177 17.58 -0.57 -65.59
CA THR A 177 18.13 -1.82 -66.17
C THR A 177 17.81 -1.92 -67.65
N ALA A 178 16.59 -1.56 -68.08
CA ALA A 178 16.24 -1.50 -69.50
C ALA A 178 17.09 -0.46 -70.26
N LYS A 179 17.34 0.71 -69.67
CA LYS A 179 18.18 1.77 -70.26
C LYS A 179 19.65 1.35 -70.34
N ILE A 180 20.18 0.67 -69.32
CA ILE A 180 21.52 0.07 -69.31
C ILE A 180 21.61 -1.01 -70.40
N GLY A 181 20.62 -1.89 -70.50
CA GLY A 181 20.53 -2.91 -71.55
C GLY A 181 20.48 -2.32 -72.97
N GLN A 182 19.73 -1.22 -73.18
CA GLN A 182 19.74 -0.50 -74.45
C GLN A 182 21.09 0.16 -74.75
N LYS A 183 21.73 0.77 -73.75
CA LYS A 183 23.08 1.35 -73.90
C LYS A 183 24.11 0.27 -74.25
N LEU A 184 24.04 -0.90 -73.63
CA LEU A 184 24.88 -2.07 -73.93
C LEU A 184 24.66 -2.62 -75.34
N LYS A 185 23.41 -2.74 -75.78
CA LYS A 185 23.08 -3.14 -77.17
C LYS A 185 23.60 -2.14 -78.19
N LYS A 186 23.52 -0.83 -77.89
CA LYS A 186 24.05 0.25 -78.74
C LYS A 186 25.58 0.30 -78.77
N SER A 187 26.26 -0.07 -77.67
CA SER A 187 27.71 -0.06 -77.60
C SER A 187 28.37 -1.31 -78.23
N ASN A 188 27.60 -2.29 -78.73
CA ASN A 188 28.08 -3.55 -79.32
C ASN A 188 29.18 -4.24 -78.47
N ILE A 189 29.15 -4.03 -77.15
CA ILE A 189 30.03 -4.69 -76.20
C ILE A 189 29.37 -6.04 -75.95
N LYS A 190 29.94 -7.11 -76.52
CA LYS A 190 29.59 -8.49 -76.17
C LYS A 190 29.95 -8.69 -74.68
N LEU A 191 28.98 -8.49 -73.79
CA LEU A 191 29.04 -9.06 -72.46
C LEU A 191 29.03 -10.58 -72.61
N ASN A 192 30.11 -11.20 -72.13
CA ASN A 192 30.25 -12.65 -72.01
C ASN A 192 29.05 -13.22 -71.23
N PRO A 193 28.27 -14.16 -71.79
CA PRO A 193 27.19 -14.81 -71.05
C PRO A 193 27.79 -15.89 -70.15
N GLN A 194 28.26 -15.47 -68.99
CA GLN A 194 28.53 -16.35 -67.85
C GLN A 194 27.68 -15.85 -66.67
N ILE A 195 26.37 -15.73 -66.90
CA ILE A 195 25.40 -16.00 -65.85
C ILE A 195 24.69 -17.23 -66.36
N GLN A 196 25.20 -18.36 -65.87
CA GLN A 196 24.59 -19.66 -66.05
C GLN A 196 23.10 -19.54 -65.71
N GLN A 197 22.29 -20.19 -66.53
CA GLN A 197 20.97 -20.62 -66.16
C GLN A 197 21.12 -21.44 -64.87
N THR A 198 21.01 -20.82 -63.71
CA THR A 198 20.47 -21.54 -62.56
C THR A 198 18.97 -21.51 -62.78
N GLU A 199 18.43 -22.69 -63.13
CA GLU A 199 17.03 -23.04 -62.97
C GLU A 199 16.46 -22.34 -61.73
N PRO A 200 15.24 -21.78 -61.78
CA PRO A 200 14.63 -21.25 -60.58
C PRO A 200 14.47 -22.42 -59.59
N GLU A 201 15.33 -22.48 -58.56
CA GLU A 201 15.06 -23.36 -57.42
C GLU A 201 13.61 -23.08 -57.00
N SER A 202 12.81 -24.14 -56.94
CA SER A 202 11.42 -24.04 -56.51
C SER A 202 11.39 -23.28 -55.20
N PHE A 203 10.53 -22.26 -55.11
CA PHE A 203 10.42 -21.42 -53.90
C PHE A 203 10.18 -22.27 -52.64
N MET A 204 9.57 -23.46 -52.80
CA MET A 204 9.39 -24.45 -51.74
C MET A 204 10.70 -25.02 -51.17
N GLU A 205 11.73 -25.19 -51.99
CA GLU A 205 13.04 -25.73 -51.59
C GLU A 205 13.88 -24.69 -50.83
N PHE A 206 13.72 -23.41 -51.20
CA PHE A 206 14.28 -22.28 -50.46
C PHE A 206 13.61 -22.11 -49.09
N CYS A 207 12.27 -22.18 -49.02
CA CYS A 207 11.54 -22.11 -47.75
C CYS A 207 11.86 -23.27 -46.80
N SER A 208 12.22 -24.45 -47.33
CA SER A 208 12.57 -25.63 -46.53
C SER A 208 13.93 -25.50 -45.82
N ARG A 209 14.81 -24.58 -46.25
CA ARG A 209 16.13 -24.31 -45.62
C ARG A 209 16.09 -23.25 -44.54
N ILE A 210 14.99 -22.51 -44.41
CA ILE A 210 14.80 -21.57 -43.30
C ILE A 210 14.37 -22.40 -42.09
N ASN A 211 15.32 -22.66 -41.17
CA ASN A 211 15.05 -23.34 -39.91
C ASN A 211 13.88 -22.65 -39.17
N PRO A 212 12.86 -23.39 -38.69
CA PRO A 212 11.70 -22.83 -38.00
C PRO A 212 11.98 -22.27 -36.59
N ASP A 213 13.23 -22.25 -36.13
CA ASP A 213 13.57 -21.92 -34.72
C ASP A 213 13.87 -20.44 -34.45
N ILE A 214 13.43 -19.50 -35.30
CA ILE A 214 13.57 -18.04 -35.04
C ILE A 214 12.22 -17.38 -34.73
N ILE A 215 11.24 -18.16 -34.26
CA ILE A 215 10.03 -17.63 -33.62
C ILE A 215 9.76 -18.40 -32.34
N ASN A 216 10.47 -18.03 -31.28
CA ASN A 216 10.02 -18.09 -29.89
C ASN A 216 10.50 -16.81 -29.19
#